data_AF-A0A3S3YJT6-F1
#
_entry.id   AF-A0A3S3YJT6-F1
#
_cell.length_a   1.000
_cell.length_b   1.000
_cell.length_c   1.000
_cell.angle_alpha   90.00
_cell.angle_beta   90.00
_cell.angle_gamma   90.00
#
_symmetry.space_group_name_H-M   'P 1'
#
loop_
_entity.id
_entity.type
_entity.pdbx_description
1 polymer ?
#
loop_
_entity_poly.entity_id
_entity_poly.type
_entity_poly.pdbx_seq_one_letter_code
_entity_poly.pdbx_strand_id
1 'polypeptide(L)'
;MPTAARLFAALAFMAVGFFAAETYRLGLPQGQAWGHYSLVAALLGLILGWSVMGRLTGQGMPHAMAGGLRTSFLLAVSALGLFSVIEMGKRSLMKRYDGVFDALLGIVDLFFRYAAGIFQPQPILVLILGGILGGALAEWSGRRWS
;
A
#
# COMPACT_ATOMS: atom_id res chain seq x y z
N MET A 1 1.08 -18.25 15.80
CA MET A 1 1.25 -19.37 14.85
C MET A 1 1.07 -18.84 13.43
N PRO A 2 1.93 -19.20 12.46
CA PRO A 2 1.74 -18.82 11.06
C PRO A 2 0.58 -19.65 10.46
N THR A 3 -0.63 -19.11 10.49
CA THR A 3 -1.82 -19.75 9.92
C THR A 3 -1.92 -19.49 8.42
N ALA A 4 -2.54 -20.40 7.66
CA ALA A 4 -2.81 -20.23 6.23
C ALA A 4 -3.48 -18.88 5.92
N ALA A 5 -4.33 -18.41 6.83
CA ALA A 5 -4.98 -17.10 6.79
C ALA A 5 -3.99 -15.93 6.59
N ARG A 6 -2.81 -15.97 7.22
CA ARG A 6 -1.78 -14.93 7.06
C ARG A 6 -1.17 -14.92 5.68
N LEU A 7 -0.96 -16.10 5.09
CA LEU A 7 -0.39 -16.22 3.75
C LEU A 7 -1.38 -15.70 2.70
N PHE A 8 -2.65 -16.08 2.81
CA PHE A 8 -3.70 -15.57 1.92
C PHE A 8 -3.90 -14.06 2.07
N ALA A 9 -3.88 -13.54 3.31
CA ALA A 9 -3.91 -12.10 3.54
C ALA A 9 -2.71 -11.39 2.88
N ALA A 10 -1.50 -11.92 3.07
CA ALA A 10 -0.30 -11.35 2.48
C ALA A 10 -0.35 -11.32 0.94
N LEU A 11 -0.76 -12.42 0.30
CA LEU A 11 -0.87 -12.50 -1.15
C LEU A 11 -1.98 -11.61 -1.70
N ALA A 12 -3.14 -11.53 -1.03
CA ALA A 12 -4.22 -10.64 -1.42
C ALA A 12 -3.78 -9.18 -1.37
N PHE A 13 -3.17 -8.74 -0.26
CA PHE A 13 -2.71 -7.36 -0.12
C PHE A 13 -1.48 -7.04 -0.99
N MET A 14 -0.65 -8.03 -1.32
CA MET A 14 0.40 -7.89 -2.35
C MET A 14 -0.21 -7.53 -3.71
N ALA A 15 -1.25 -8.24 -4.13
CA ALA A 15 -1.97 -7.94 -5.37
C ALA A 15 -2.64 -6.56 -5.31
N VAL A 16 -3.30 -6.23 -4.19
CA VAL A 16 -3.92 -4.89 -3.99
C VAL A 16 -2.87 -3.78 -4.09
N GLY A 17 -1.71 -3.93 -3.47
CA GLY A 17 -0.63 -2.95 -3.54
C GLY A 17 -0.09 -2.77 -4.96
N PHE A 18 0.10 -3.88 -5.69
CA PHE A 18 0.51 -3.85 -7.09
C PHE A 18 -0.50 -3.12 -7.97
N PHE A 19 -1.78 -3.51 -7.92
CA PHE A 19 -2.83 -2.88 -8.74
C PHE A 19 -3.10 -1.42 -8.34
N ALA A 20 -3.01 -1.07 -7.06
CA ALA A 20 -3.16 0.31 -6.61
C ALA A 20 -2.03 1.19 -7.19
N ALA A 21 -0.78 0.72 -7.16
CA ALA A 21 0.34 1.44 -7.75
C ALA A 21 0.26 1.52 -9.28
N GLU A 22 -0.27 0.49 -9.93
CA GLU A 22 -0.41 0.43 -11.39
C GLU A 22 -1.53 1.35 -11.89
N THR A 23 -2.67 1.39 -11.20
CA THR A 23 -3.75 2.34 -11.51
C THR A 23 -3.32 3.77 -11.23
N TYR A 24 -2.51 4.01 -10.20
CA TYR A 24 -1.89 5.31 -9.95
C TYR A 24 -0.94 5.71 -11.10
N ARG A 25 -0.16 4.76 -11.63
CA ARG A 25 0.72 4.96 -12.80
C ARG A 25 -0.05 5.45 -14.02
N LEU A 26 -1.22 4.88 -14.29
CA LEU A 26 -2.07 5.28 -15.43
C LEU A 26 -2.54 6.74 -15.33
N GLY A 27 -2.58 7.28 -14.11
CA GLY A 27 -2.90 8.68 -13.85
C GLY A 27 -1.76 9.66 -14.06
N LEU A 28 -0.53 9.17 -14.29
CA LEU A 28 0.66 10.02 -14.46
C LEU A 28 0.92 10.34 -15.94
N PRO A 29 1.54 11.51 -16.24
CA PRO A 29 1.94 11.85 -17.60
C PRO A 29 2.86 10.77 -18.20
N GLN A 30 2.62 10.41 -19.47
CA GLN A 30 3.40 9.40 -20.18
C GLN A 30 4.88 9.84 -20.23
N GLY A 31 5.77 9.02 -19.65
CA GLY A 31 7.22 9.28 -19.62
C GLY A 31 7.89 9.25 -18.25
N GLN A 32 7.12 9.14 -17.14
CA GLN A 32 7.71 8.97 -15.81
C GLN A 32 8.18 7.52 -15.59
N ALA A 33 9.46 7.33 -15.25
CA ALA A 33 10.05 6.02 -14.99
C ALA A 33 9.52 5.42 -13.66
N TRP A 34 8.34 4.80 -13.74
CA TRP A 34 7.60 4.28 -12.58
C TRP A 34 7.99 2.84 -12.17
N GLY A 35 8.77 2.13 -12.99
CA GLY A 35 8.78 0.66 -13.04
C GLY A 35 9.01 -0.08 -11.72
N HIS A 36 9.79 0.46 -10.78
CA HIS A 36 10.07 -0.21 -9.50
C HIS A 36 9.03 0.09 -8.40
N TYR A 37 8.24 1.16 -8.51
CA TYR A 37 7.29 1.57 -7.48
C TYR A 37 6.13 0.57 -7.32
N SER A 38 5.66 -0.06 -8.41
CA SER A 38 4.63 -1.11 -8.35
C SER A 38 5.12 -2.35 -7.57
N LEU A 39 6.38 -2.74 -7.74
CA LEU A 39 7.00 -3.84 -6.97
C LEU A 39 7.17 -3.49 -5.49
N VAL A 40 7.57 -2.25 -5.19
CA VAL A 40 7.70 -1.76 -3.81
C VAL A 40 6.33 -1.76 -3.10
N ALA A 41 5.27 -1.30 -3.77
CA ALA A 41 3.92 -1.35 -3.22
C ALA A 41 3.42 -2.79 -3.01
N ALA A 42 3.75 -3.72 -3.92
CA ALA A 42 3.44 -5.12 -3.76
C ALA A 42 4.12 -5.72 -2.51
N LEU A 43 5.41 -5.44 -2.31
CA LEU A 43 6.15 -5.89 -1.12
C LEU A 43 5.59 -5.28 0.17
N LEU A 44 5.25 -4.00 0.17
CA LEU A 44 4.58 -3.37 1.31
C LEU A 44 3.23 -4.02 1.59
N GLY A 45 2.45 -4.32 0.55
CA GLY A 45 1.19 -5.03 0.68
C GLY A 45 1.34 -6.43 1.26
N LEU A 46 2.38 -7.15 0.87
CA LEU A 46 2.72 -8.45 1.44
C LEU A 46 3.02 -8.35 2.95
N ILE A 47 3.86 -7.38 3.34
CA ILE A 47 4.24 -7.16 4.74
C ILE A 47 3.04 -6.73 5.59
N LEU A 48 2.23 -5.78 5.11
CA LEU A 48 1.07 -5.26 5.85
C LEU A 48 -0.08 -6.28 5.89
N GLY A 49 -0.31 -7.01 4.80
CA GLY A 49 -1.28 -8.11 4.77
C GLY A 49 -0.93 -9.21 5.78
N TRP A 50 0.34 -9.57 5.89
CA TRP A 50 0.81 -10.55 6.88
C TRP A 50 0.72 -10.04 8.32
N SER A 51 1.21 -8.82 8.56
CA SER A 51 1.41 -8.28 9.90
C SER A 51 0.15 -7.66 10.50
N VAL A 52 -0.69 -7.02 9.69
CA VAL A 52 -1.90 -6.31 10.12
C VAL A 52 -3.13 -7.19 9.89
N MET A 53 -3.48 -7.47 8.63
CA MET A 53 -4.69 -8.24 8.31
C MET A 53 -4.63 -9.66 8.87
N GLY A 54 -3.47 -10.32 8.76
CA GLY A 54 -3.24 -11.66 9.28
C GLY A 54 -3.32 -11.80 10.81
N ARG A 55 -3.46 -10.70 11.56
CA ARG A 55 -3.77 -10.73 13.01
C ARG A 55 -5.26 -10.55 13.30
N LEU A 56 -6.02 -10.05 12.34
CA LEU A 56 -7.44 -9.70 12.46
C LEU A 56 -8.36 -10.85 12.04
N THR A 57 -7.80 -11.96 11.55
CA THR A 57 -8.54 -13.16 11.14
C THR A 57 -9.07 -13.94 12.35
N GLY A 58 -10.27 -14.50 12.24
CA GLY A 58 -10.95 -15.28 13.28
C GLY A 58 -11.91 -14.48 14.15
N GLN A 59 -12.15 -13.21 13.82
CA GLN A 59 -13.06 -12.30 14.55
C GLN A 59 -14.42 -12.14 13.85
N GLY A 60 -14.66 -12.91 12.78
CA GLY A 60 -15.89 -12.86 11.99
C GLY A 60 -15.79 -11.99 10.74
N MET A 61 -16.63 -12.29 9.75
CA MET A 61 -16.63 -11.67 8.42
C MET A 61 -16.74 -10.13 8.44
N PRO A 62 -17.64 -9.51 9.22
CA PRO A 62 -17.75 -8.04 9.24
C PRO A 62 -16.49 -7.36 9.78
N HIS A 63 -15.90 -7.92 10.85
CA HIS A 63 -14.66 -7.40 11.43
C HIS A 63 -13.48 -7.55 10.47
N ALA A 64 -13.41 -8.66 9.73
CA ALA A 64 -12.37 -8.87 8.74
C ALA A 64 -12.46 -7.89 7.56
N MET A 65 -13.66 -7.56 7.08
CA MET A 65 -13.83 -6.56 6.01
C MET A 65 -13.40 -5.16 6.46
N ALA A 66 -13.78 -4.75 7.68
CA ALA A 66 -13.34 -3.48 8.26
C ALA A 66 -11.82 -3.46 8.51
N GLY A 67 -11.26 -4.57 9.00
CA GLY A 67 -9.82 -4.77 9.14
C GLY A 67 -9.07 -4.70 7.80
N GLY A 68 -9.70 -5.18 6.73
CA GLY A 68 -9.19 -5.12 5.37
C GLY A 68 -9.11 -3.68 4.85
N LEU A 69 -10.15 -2.88 5.06
CA LEU A 69 -10.15 -1.44 4.76
C LEU A 69 -9.07 -0.67 5.55
N ARG A 70 -8.91 -0.99 6.84
CA ARG A 70 -7.84 -0.41 7.65
C ARG A 70 -6.46 -0.77 7.09
N THR A 71 -6.29 -2.01 6.65
CA THR A 71 -5.02 -2.49 6.09
C THR A 71 -4.73 -1.84 4.74
N SER A 72 -5.72 -1.66 3.87
CA SER A 72 -5.54 -0.96 2.59
C SER A 72 -5.24 0.52 2.79
N PHE A 73 -5.86 1.17 3.78
CA PHE A 73 -5.52 2.54 4.17
C PHE A 73 -4.06 2.65 4.64
N LEU A 74 -3.63 1.76 5.55
CA LEU A 74 -2.23 1.72 6.01
C LEU A 74 -1.27 1.46 4.85
N LEU A 75 -1.64 0.61 3.90
CA LEU A 75 -0.87 0.34 2.69
C LEU A 75 -0.70 1.61 1.86
N ALA A 76 -1.79 2.34 1.59
CA ALA A 76 -1.74 3.57 0.83
C ALA A 76 -0.83 4.61 1.49
N VAL A 77 -1.00 4.86 2.79
CA VAL A 77 -0.18 5.81 3.55
C VAL A 77 1.29 5.38 3.56
N SER A 78 1.57 4.10 3.80
CA SER A 78 2.95 3.58 3.85
C SER A 78 3.62 3.63 2.47
N ALA A 79 2.88 3.32 1.40
CA ALA A 79 3.38 3.38 0.04
C ALA A 79 3.70 4.81 -0.37
N LEU A 80 2.79 5.76 -0.12
CA LEU A 80 3.02 7.18 -0.36
C LEU A 80 4.25 7.68 0.41
N GLY A 81 4.35 7.36 1.70
CA GLY A 81 5.50 7.75 2.53
C GLY A 81 6.81 7.21 1.96
N LEU A 82 6.85 5.92 1.62
CA LEU A 82 8.04 5.29 1.08
C LEU A 82 8.41 5.85 -0.31
N PHE A 83 7.42 6.11 -1.17
CA PHE A 83 7.65 6.73 -2.48
C PHE A 83 8.23 8.13 -2.33
N SER A 84 7.72 8.92 -1.40
CA SER A 84 8.26 10.24 -1.10
C SER A 84 9.71 10.20 -0.63
N VAL A 85 10.04 9.25 0.25
CA VAL A 85 11.42 9.05 0.75
C VAL A 85 12.36 8.62 -0.37
N ILE A 86 11.96 7.66 -1.21
CA ILE A 86 12.77 7.17 -2.33
C ILE A 86 13.03 8.29 -3.34
N GLU A 87 12.00 9.02 -3.70
CA GLU A 87 12.09 10.10 -4.69
C GLU A 87 12.93 11.27 -4.15
N MET A 88 12.76 11.65 -2.87
CA MET A 88 13.63 12.65 -2.24
C MET A 88 15.08 12.17 -2.15
N GLY A 89 15.33 10.91 -1.81
CA GLY A 89 16.67 10.34 -1.82
C GLY A 89 17.35 10.46 -3.19
N LYS A 90 16.62 10.17 -4.28
CA LYS A 90 17.11 10.36 -5.66
C LYS A 90 17.43 11.83 -5.96
N ARG A 91 16.56 12.75 -5.55
CA ARG A 91 16.74 14.20 -5.76
C ARG A 91 17.92 14.75 -4.97
N SER A 92 18.10 14.31 -3.72
CA SER A 92 19.25 14.69 -2.88
C SER A 92 20.58 14.22 -3.47
N LEU A 93 20.64 13.02 -4.08
CA LEU A 93 21.84 12.54 -4.77
C LEU A 93 22.18 13.34 -6.05
N MET A 94 21.17 13.89 -6.74
CA MET A 94 21.32 14.59 -8.02
C MET A 94 21.66 16.08 -7.90
N LYS A 95 22.10 16.54 -6.71
CA LYS A 95 22.51 17.89 -6.30
C LYS A 95 21.42 18.68 -5.54
N ARG A 96 21.85 19.25 -4.39
CA ARG A 96 21.40 20.52 -3.79
C ARG A 96 20.28 20.44 -2.75
N TYR A 97 20.61 19.96 -1.56
CA TYR A 97 19.96 20.41 -0.33
C TYR A 97 21.04 20.87 0.65
N ASP A 98 20.87 22.07 1.22
CA ASP A 98 21.85 22.72 2.08
C ASP A 98 21.72 22.27 3.56
N GLY A 99 20.77 21.37 3.89
CA GLY A 99 20.62 20.77 5.21
C GLY A 99 19.59 19.63 5.31
N VAL A 100 19.71 18.81 6.37
CA VAL A 100 18.81 17.66 6.67
C VAL A 100 17.35 18.10 6.83
N PHE A 101 17.11 19.30 7.35
CA PHE A 101 15.77 19.82 7.60
C PHE A 101 15.00 20.10 6.30
N ASP A 102 15.67 20.62 5.28
CA ASP A 102 15.05 20.89 3.98
C ASP A 102 14.66 19.59 3.25
N ALA A 103 15.45 18.52 3.43
CA ALA A 103 15.10 17.19 2.92
C ALA A 103 13.85 16.63 3.61
N LEU A 104 13.71 16.82 4.93
CA LEU A 104 12.50 16.41 5.67
C LEU A 104 11.26 17.16 5.19
N LEU A 105 11.35 18.48 5.01
CA LEU A 105 10.27 19.29 4.45
C LEU A 105 9.92 18.84 3.02
N GLY A 106 10.93 18.52 2.22
CA GLY A 106 10.75 17.96 0.88
C GLY A 106 9.95 16.66 0.89
N ILE A 107 10.26 15.72 1.79
CA ILE A 107 9.52 14.44 1.91
C ILE A 107 8.05 14.71 2.21
N VAL A 108 7.76 15.63 3.12
CA VAL A 108 6.37 15.99 3.50
C VAL A 108 5.63 16.63 2.32
N ASP A 109 6.23 17.59 1.63
CA ASP A 109 5.63 18.23 0.45
C ASP A 109 5.32 17.19 -0.64
N LEU A 110 6.28 16.31 -0.90
CA LEU A 110 6.12 15.25 -1.88
C LEU A 110 5.05 14.22 -1.47
N PHE A 111 4.94 13.92 -0.17
CA PHE A 111 3.87 13.08 0.37
C PHE A 111 2.49 13.68 0.08
N PHE A 112 2.29 14.97 0.36
CA PHE A 112 1.02 15.63 0.07
C PHE A 112 0.75 15.72 -1.43
N ARG A 113 1.78 15.94 -2.25
CA ARG A 113 1.65 15.92 -3.71
C ARG A 113 1.22 14.56 -4.24
N TYR A 114 1.80 13.47 -3.74
CA TYR A 114 1.39 12.12 -4.15
C TYR A 114 0.02 11.74 -3.57
N ALA A 115 -0.28 12.15 -2.34
CA ALA A 115 -1.59 11.96 -1.71
C ALA A 115 -2.70 12.69 -2.49
N ALA A 116 -2.43 13.89 -3.00
CA ALA A 116 -3.33 14.59 -3.91
C ALA A 116 -3.60 13.77 -5.19
N GLY A 117 -2.58 13.09 -5.71
CA GLY A 117 -2.72 12.18 -6.85
C GLY A 117 -3.58 10.93 -6.56
N ILE A 118 -3.72 10.52 -5.29
CA ILE A 118 -4.59 9.39 -4.92
C ILE A 118 -6.07 9.73 -5.10
N PHE A 119 -6.46 11.01 -5.07
CA PHE A 119 -7.86 11.42 -5.24
C PHE A 119 -8.45 11.12 -6.63
N GLN A 120 -7.69 10.46 -7.50
CA GLN A 120 -8.23 9.84 -8.70
C GLN A 120 -9.17 8.66 -8.34
N PRO A 121 -10.26 8.45 -9.12
CA PRO A 121 -11.22 7.37 -8.84
C PRO A 121 -10.60 5.97 -8.81
N GLN A 122 -9.62 5.71 -9.66
CA GLN A 122 -9.11 4.36 -9.94
C GLN A 122 -8.32 3.76 -8.76
N PRO A 123 -7.31 4.44 -8.17
CA PRO A 123 -6.58 3.90 -7.02
C PRO A 123 -7.48 3.71 -5.80
N ILE A 124 -8.42 4.62 -5.56
CA ILE A 124 -9.38 4.54 -4.45
C ILE A 124 -10.24 3.29 -4.59
N LEU A 125 -10.79 3.03 -5.78
CA LEU A 125 -11.61 1.85 -6.02
C LEU A 125 -10.82 0.55 -5.76
N VAL A 126 -9.57 0.48 -6.19
CA VAL A 126 -8.72 -0.69 -5.93
C VAL A 126 -8.44 -0.87 -4.45
N LEU A 127 -8.17 0.21 -3.71
CA LEU A 127 -7.89 0.15 -2.28
C LEU A 127 -9.13 -0.22 -1.45
N ILE A 128 -10.30 0.28 -1.81
CA ILE A 128 -11.56 -0.03 -1.11
C ILE A 128 -11.99 -1.45 -1.43
N LEU A 129 -12.17 -1.78 -2.72
CA LEU A 129 -12.64 -3.11 -3.13
C LEU A 129 -11.61 -4.18 -2.78
N GLY A 130 -10.33 -3.90 -3.04
CA GLY A 130 -9.23 -4.79 -2.71
C GLY A 130 -9.06 -4.97 -1.20
N GLY A 131 -9.23 -3.91 -0.40
CA GLY A 131 -9.21 -4.01 1.06
C GLY A 131 -10.33 -4.90 1.60
N ILE A 132 -11.56 -4.70 1.12
CA ILE A 132 -12.73 -5.49 1.54
C ILE A 132 -12.57 -6.95 1.11
N LEU A 133 -12.24 -7.20 -0.15
CA LEU A 133 -12.07 -8.55 -0.70
C LEU A 133 -10.87 -9.25 -0.06
N GLY A 134 -9.76 -8.55 0.15
CA GLY A 134 -8.57 -9.09 0.81
C GLY A 134 -8.85 -9.47 2.27
N GLY A 135 -9.63 -8.66 2.99
CA GLY A 135 -10.08 -8.99 4.33
C GLY A 135 -11.02 -10.19 4.38
N ALA A 136 -11.98 -10.24 3.46
CA ALA A 136 -12.93 -11.34 3.30
C ALA A 136 -12.22 -12.68 2.98
N LEU A 137 -11.26 -12.67 2.05
CA LEU A 137 -10.48 -13.85 1.65
C LEU A 137 -9.60 -14.37 2.79
N ALA A 138 -9.00 -13.47 3.57
CA ALA A 138 -8.21 -13.84 4.75
C ALA A 138 -9.07 -14.54 5.82
N GLU A 139 -10.29 -14.05 6.05
CA GLU A 139 -11.23 -14.68 7.01
C GLU A 139 -11.80 -16.01 6.51
N TRP A 140 -12.11 -16.11 5.22
CA TRP A 140 -12.60 -17.34 4.62
C TRP A 140 -11.54 -18.45 4.69
N SER A 141 -10.29 -18.14 4.33
CA SER A 141 -9.17 -19.08 4.42
C SER A 141 -8.88 -19.46 5.88
N GLY A 142 -8.94 -18.49 6.80
CA GLY A 142 -8.81 -18.74 8.23
C GLY A 142 -9.86 -19.71 8.78
N ARG A 143 -11.13 -19.60 8.37
CA ARG A 143 -12.20 -20.51 8.82
C ARG A 143 -12.14 -21.90 8.21
N ARG A 144 -11.57 -22.03 7.00
CA ARG A 144 -11.55 -23.29 6.24
C ARG A 144 -10.32 -24.15 6.56
N TRP A 145 -9.21 -23.52 6.95
CA TRP A 145 -7.91 -24.17 7.18
C TRP A 145 -7.35 -23.94 8.61
N SER A 146 -8.20 -23.50 9.56
CA SER A 146 -7.88 -23.48 11.00
C SER A 146 -8.01 -24.84 11.66
#